data_AF-A0A100IM69-F1
#
_entry.id   AF-A0A100IM69-F1
#
_cell.length_a   1.000
_cell.length_b   1.000
_cell.length_c   1.000
_cell.angle_alpha   90.00
_cell.angle_beta   90.00
_cell.angle_gamma   90.00
#
_symmetry.space_group_name_H-M   'P 1'
#
loop_
_entity.id
_entity.type
_entity.pdbx_description
1 polymer ?
#
loop_
_entity_poly.entity_id
_entity_poly.type
_entity_poly.pdbx_seq_one_letter_code
_entity_poly.pdbx_strand_id
1 'polypeptide(L)'
;MVPTRWDEPLVMFDFTHWNILVSWVIIIAELVLGTIPDPPWIRMLAMPVPSLFFIFSIEMLIFEFMHVLKMSVPFRISSIAKGDPMRPALYPLLEDIIAVDGNGGTEFRDRLDQRYNASPPFRNMLHRLTILWMVPQMLVAEGTLAGIVIADHELAYTLGWSVPAIWAGIWAMVMVICIRVELRRERHYWDGVRLTQQLQMDRPYTSEVSAQFEGERT
;
A
#
# COMPACT_ATOMS: atom_id res chain seq x y z
N MET A 1 -3.06 -29.54 19.12
CA MET A 1 -3.10 -28.07 18.93
C MET A 1 -1.86 -27.74 18.11
N VAL A 2 -2.03 -27.41 16.83
CA VAL A 2 -0.90 -27.05 15.95
C VAL A 2 -0.49 -25.64 16.38
N PRO A 3 0.79 -25.40 16.72
CA PRO A 3 1.23 -24.05 17.00
C PRO A 3 0.98 -23.23 15.74
N THR A 4 0.15 -22.20 15.84
CA THR A 4 -0.01 -21.29 14.71
C THR A 4 1.25 -20.45 14.64
N ARG A 5 1.63 -20.01 13.44
CA ARG A 5 2.83 -19.18 13.18
C ARG A 5 2.85 -17.85 13.96
N TRP A 6 1.84 -17.59 14.80
CA TRP A 6 1.50 -16.33 15.43
C TRP A 6 1.52 -16.39 16.96
N ASP A 7 1.96 -17.51 17.55
CA ASP A 7 1.90 -17.75 19.00
C ASP A 7 3.06 -17.10 19.80
N GLU A 8 3.85 -16.20 19.20
CA GLU A 8 4.93 -15.50 19.90
C GLU A 8 4.45 -14.14 20.46
N PRO A 9 4.42 -13.95 21.80
CA PRO A 9 3.88 -12.75 22.46
C PRO A 9 4.72 -11.47 22.27
N LEU A 10 5.75 -11.50 21.43
CA LEU A 10 6.66 -10.38 21.18
C LEU A 10 6.40 -9.65 19.85
N VAL A 11 5.41 -10.08 19.06
CA VAL A 11 5.07 -9.48 17.76
C VAL A 11 3.74 -8.72 17.83
N MET A 12 3.63 -7.76 18.75
CA MET A 12 2.56 -6.75 18.69
C MET A 12 3.06 -5.43 18.07
N PHE A 13 4.36 -5.33 17.82
CA PHE A 13 5.00 -4.14 17.24
C PHE A 13 5.38 -4.43 15.78
N ASP A 14 4.41 -4.22 14.89
CA ASP A 14 4.55 -4.51 13.47
C ASP A 14 5.51 -3.54 12.77
N PHE A 15 6.00 -3.94 11.60
CA PHE A 15 6.96 -3.18 10.78
C PHE A 15 6.51 -1.73 10.56
N THR A 16 5.22 -1.51 10.27
CA THR A 16 4.65 -0.17 10.09
C THR A 16 4.69 0.68 11.36
N HIS A 17 4.52 0.08 12.54
CA HIS A 17 4.62 0.81 13.82
C HIS A 17 6.04 1.29 14.08
N TRP A 18 7.05 0.46 13.79
CA TRP A 18 8.45 0.87 13.85
C TRP A 18 8.75 1.99 12.87
N ASN A 19 8.24 1.88 11.65
CA ASN A 19 8.41 2.90 10.64
C ASN A 19 7.80 4.25 11.09
N ILE A 20 6.56 4.23 11.56
CA ILE A 20 5.85 5.41 12.08
C ILE A 20 6.59 6.00 13.30
N LEU A 21 7.07 5.16 14.22
CA LEU A 21 7.81 5.60 15.39
C LEU A 21 9.11 6.31 14.99
N VAL A 22 9.92 5.70 14.12
CA VAL A 22 11.17 6.29 13.63
C VAL A 22 10.89 7.62 12.93
N SER A 23 9.86 7.65 12.09
CA SER A 23 9.41 8.86 11.41
C SER A 23 9.03 9.98 12.40
N TRP A 24 8.30 9.66 13.46
CA TRP A 24 7.98 10.60 14.54
C TRP A 24 9.22 11.12 15.27
N VAL A 25 10.18 10.26 15.56
CA VAL A 25 11.44 10.67 16.21
C VAL A 25 12.20 11.66 15.33
N ILE A 26 12.25 11.44 14.01
CA ILE A 26 12.90 12.35 13.06
C ILE A 26 12.21 13.72 13.06
N ILE A 27 10.88 13.76 12.95
CA ILE A 27 10.11 15.02 13.03
C ILE A 27 10.39 15.78 14.31
N ILE A 28 10.33 15.09 15.46
CA ILE A 28 10.54 15.73 16.76
C ILE A 28 11.97 16.26 16.84
N ALA A 29 12.96 15.52 16.34
CA ALA A 29 14.34 15.98 16.28
C ALA A 29 14.49 17.25 15.44
N GLU A 30 13.87 17.32 14.26
CA GLU A 30 13.88 18.52 13.40
C GLU A 30 13.25 19.72 14.10
N LEU A 31 12.09 19.53 14.75
CA LEU A 31 11.41 20.58 15.50
C LEU A 31 12.25 21.09 16.69
N VAL A 32 12.83 20.18 17.46
CA VAL A 32 13.67 20.53 18.61
C VAL A 32 14.93 21.26 18.14
N LEU A 33 15.65 20.71 17.16
CA LEU A 33 16.86 21.32 16.61
C LEU A 33 16.59 22.68 15.96
N GLY A 34 15.43 22.85 15.33
CA GLY A 34 15.02 24.14 14.77
C GLY A 34 14.72 25.21 15.83
N THR A 35 14.40 24.80 17.06
CA THR A 35 13.99 25.70 18.15
C THR A 35 15.14 26.03 19.13
N ILE A 36 16.22 25.26 19.16
CA ILE A 36 17.37 25.49 20.07
C ILE A 36 18.09 26.83 19.81
N PRO A 37 18.38 27.25 18.56
CA PRO A 37 19.10 28.49 18.30
C PRO A 37 18.24 29.74 18.55
N ASP A 38 18.87 30.83 19.02
CA ASP A 38 18.29 32.17 19.09
C ASP A 38 18.98 33.08 18.04
N PRO A 39 18.30 33.54 16.97
CA PRO A 39 16.90 33.27 16.60
C PRO A 39 16.68 31.86 16.02
N PRO A 40 15.45 31.33 16.09
CA PRO A 40 15.13 29.96 15.67
C PRO A 40 15.36 29.76 14.17
N TRP A 41 15.77 28.55 13.80
CA TRP A 41 15.98 28.16 12.41
C TRP A 41 14.65 27.80 11.74
N ILE A 42 13.95 28.83 11.27
CA ILE A 42 12.61 28.73 10.66
C ILE A 42 12.56 27.73 9.50
N ARG A 43 13.64 27.64 8.69
CA ARG A 43 13.71 26.68 7.58
C ARG A 43 13.73 25.24 8.07
N MET A 44 14.40 24.95 9.19
CA MET A 44 14.38 23.62 9.81
C MET A 44 12.97 23.30 10.34
N LEU A 45 12.29 24.29 10.92
CA LEU A 45 10.91 24.14 11.40
C LEU A 45 9.88 23.93 10.27
N ALA A 46 10.27 24.14 9.01
CA ALA A 46 9.45 23.88 7.82
C ALA A 46 9.64 22.46 7.24
N MET A 47 10.71 21.74 7.65
CA MET A 47 11.09 20.42 7.14
C MET A 47 10.27 19.21 7.62
N PRO A 48 9.57 19.21 8.78
CA PRO A 48 8.90 18.02 9.29
C PRO A 48 8.02 17.27 8.31
N VAL A 49 7.15 17.98 7.59
CA VAL A 49 6.20 17.34 6.67
C VAL A 49 6.88 16.89 5.37
N PRO A 50 7.76 17.69 4.73
CA PRO A 50 8.59 17.22 3.62
C PRO A 50 9.47 16.02 3.96
N SER A 51 10.11 16.00 5.13
CA SER A 51 10.96 14.89 5.58
C SER A 51 10.16 13.60 5.75
N LEU A 52 8.96 13.67 6.34
CA LEU A 52 8.02 12.55 6.36
C LEU A 52 7.70 12.04 4.96
N PHE A 53 7.41 12.95 4.03
CA PHE A 53 7.07 12.57 2.67
C PHE A 53 8.23 11.85 1.99
N PHE A 54 9.47 12.30 2.21
CA PHE A 54 10.66 11.60 1.72
C PHE A 54 10.82 10.21 2.33
N ILE A 55 10.70 10.08 3.65
CA ILE A 55 10.86 8.78 4.33
C ILE A 55 9.92 7.74 3.74
N PHE A 56 8.61 8.02 3.71
CA PHE A 56 7.62 7.09 3.19
C PHE A 56 7.74 6.85 1.68
N SER A 57 8.06 7.88 0.88
CA SER A 57 8.18 7.72 -0.57
C SER A 57 9.43 6.93 -0.96
N ILE A 58 10.56 7.13 -0.28
CA ILE A 58 11.79 6.35 -0.49
C ILE A 58 11.58 4.91 -0.05
N GLU A 59 10.93 4.67 1.09
CA GLU A 59 10.61 3.32 1.53
C GLU A 59 9.71 2.59 0.52
N MET A 60 8.61 3.23 0.10
CA MET A 60 7.73 2.67 -0.92
C MET A 60 8.48 2.41 -2.23
N LEU A 61 9.42 3.29 -2.61
CA LEU A 61 10.26 3.11 -3.79
C LEU A 61 11.16 1.89 -3.67
N ILE A 62 11.81 1.69 -2.52
CA ILE A 62 12.65 0.51 -2.27
C ILE A 62 11.80 -0.76 -2.36
N PHE A 63 10.63 -0.77 -1.73
CA PHE A 63 9.72 -1.92 -1.73
C PHE A 63 9.16 -2.23 -3.11
N GLU A 64 8.78 -1.20 -3.85
CA GLU A 64 8.27 -1.34 -5.20
C GLU A 64 9.38 -1.78 -6.17
N PHE A 65 10.59 -1.28 -6.01
CA PHE A 65 11.77 -1.75 -6.74
C PHE A 65 12.06 -3.23 -6.48
N MET A 66 12.02 -3.64 -5.21
CA MET A 66 12.14 -5.06 -4.82
C MET A 66 11.02 -5.91 -5.42
N HIS A 67 9.79 -5.41 -5.43
CA HIS A 67 8.63 -6.10 -6.00
C HIS A 67 8.78 -6.31 -7.52
N VAL A 68 9.12 -5.26 -8.26
CA VAL A 68 9.28 -5.29 -9.73
C VAL A 68 10.43 -6.21 -10.14
N LEU A 69 11.54 -6.21 -9.38
CA LEU A 69 12.67 -7.11 -9.61
C LEU A 69 12.46 -8.53 -9.06
N LYS A 70 11.29 -8.81 -8.43
CA LYS A 70 10.97 -10.08 -7.78
C LYS A 70 12.03 -10.53 -6.78
N MET A 71 12.65 -9.56 -6.10
CA MET A 71 13.67 -9.84 -5.10
C MET A 71 13.01 -10.43 -3.84
N SER A 72 13.70 -11.40 -3.24
CA SER A 72 13.30 -11.96 -1.97
C SER A 72 13.52 -10.96 -0.84
N VAL A 73 12.61 -10.97 0.11
CA VAL A 73 12.66 -10.08 1.26
C VAL A 73 13.81 -10.49 2.21
N PRO A 74 14.73 -9.57 2.59
CA PRO A 74 15.94 -9.91 3.37
C PRO A 74 15.66 -10.14 4.86
N PHE A 75 14.61 -9.55 5.42
CA PHE A 75 14.17 -9.68 6.81
C PHE A 75 12.64 -9.70 6.86
N ARG A 76 12.02 -10.30 7.88
CA ARG A 76 10.55 -10.39 7.92
C ARG A 76 9.90 -9.00 7.90
N ILE A 77 9.04 -8.75 6.92
CA ILE A 77 8.24 -7.52 6.80
C ILE A 77 6.78 -7.91 7.02
N SER A 78 6.24 -7.58 8.19
CA SER A 78 4.88 -7.97 8.59
C SER A 78 4.63 -9.48 8.39
N SER A 79 3.63 -9.89 7.59
CA SER A 79 3.36 -11.31 7.30
C SER A 79 4.29 -11.94 6.28
N ILE A 80 5.05 -11.13 5.54
CA ILE A 80 5.94 -11.61 4.48
C ILE A 80 7.17 -12.25 5.12
N ALA A 81 7.34 -13.55 4.89
CA ALA A 81 8.47 -14.27 5.46
C ALA A 81 9.78 -13.78 4.83
N LYS A 82 10.86 -13.88 5.59
CA LYS A 82 12.20 -13.77 5.00
C LYS A 82 12.35 -14.82 3.90
N GLY A 83 12.79 -14.39 2.72
CA GLY A 83 12.96 -15.26 1.55
C GLY A 83 11.77 -15.26 0.58
N ASP A 84 10.59 -14.81 1.00
CA ASP A 84 9.43 -14.72 0.11
C ASP A 84 9.59 -13.55 -0.89
N PRO A 85 8.96 -13.62 -2.08
CA PRO A 85 8.97 -12.53 -3.03
C PRO A 85 8.30 -11.29 -2.43
N MET A 86 8.91 -10.12 -2.62
CA MET A 86 8.34 -8.87 -2.14
C MET A 86 6.97 -8.60 -2.77
N ARG A 87 6.01 -8.14 -1.96
CA ARG A 87 4.68 -7.70 -2.40
C ARG A 87 4.70 -6.18 -2.63
N PRO A 88 3.75 -5.62 -3.40
CA PRO A 88 3.66 -4.16 -3.56
C PRO A 88 3.65 -3.45 -2.20
N ALA A 89 4.29 -2.29 -2.10
CA ALA A 89 4.52 -1.62 -0.80
C ALA A 89 3.22 -1.33 -0.03
N LEU A 90 2.11 -1.13 -0.73
CA LEU A 90 0.80 -0.92 -0.12
C LEU A 90 0.24 -2.16 0.59
N TYR A 91 0.71 -3.38 0.26
CA TYR A 91 0.26 -4.62 0.89
C TYR A 91 0.58 -4.66 2.40
N PRO A 92 1.85 -4.58 2.84
CA PRO A 92 2.17 -4.62 4.27
C PRO A 92 1.59 -3.42 5.02
N LEU A 93 1.48 -2.25 4.38
CA LEU A 93 0.86 -1.07 4.98
C LEU A 93 -0.65 -1.30 5.24
N LEU A 94 -1.37 -1.81 4.25
CA LEU A 94 -2.80 -2.13 4.37
C LEU A 94 -3.04 -3.20 5.43
N GLU A 95 -2.19 -4.23 5.43
CA GLU A 95 -2.21 -5.31 6.40
C GLU A 95 -2.09 -4.76 7.82
N ASP A 96 -1.04 -3.98 8.11
CA ASP A 96 -0.75 -3.51 9.46
C ASP A 96 -1.81 -2.50 9.94
N ILE A 97 -2.22 -1.54 9.09
CA ILE A 97 -3.25 -0.54 9.46
C ILE A 97 -4.59 -1.21 9.75
N ILE A 98 -5.06 -2.12 8.87
CA ILE A 98 -6.40 -2.71 9.05
C ILE A 98 -6.39 -3.80 10.12
N ALA A 99 -5.32 -4.59 10.23
CA ALA A 99 -5.24 -5.62 11.26
C ALA A 99 -5.21 -5.01 12.67
N VAL A 100 -4.50 -3.89 12.85
CA VAL A 100 -4.33 -3.24 14.16
C VAL A 100 -5.40 -2.17 14.38
N ASP A 101 -5.42 -1.10 13.58
CA ASP A 101 -6.33 0.04 13.78
C ASP A 101 -7.79 -0.31 13.40
N GLY A 102 -7.96 -1.26 12.48
CA GLY A 102 -9.26 -1.77 12.06
C GLY A 102 -9.80 -2.93 12.91
N ASN A 103 -9.07 -3.36 13.95
CA ASN A 103 -9.40 -4.54 14.76
C ASN A 103 -9.62 -5.83 13.93
N GLY A 104 -8.93 -5.95 12.79
CA GLY A 104 -9.07 -7.08 11.87
C GLY A 104 -8.30 -8.34 12.30
N GLY A 105 -7.24 -8.18 13.09
CA GLY A 105 -6.43 -9.28 13.62
C GLY A 105 -5.92 -10.26 12.57
N THR A 106 -5.63 -11.50 12.99
CA THR A 106 -5.10 -12.58 12.13
C THR A 106 -6.08 -13.00 11.02
N GLU A 107 -7.38 -12.96 11.28
CA GLU A 107 -8.40 -13.34 10.29
C GLU A 107 -8.39 -12.40 9.07
N PHE A 108 -8.14 -11.11 9.27
CA PHE A 108 -7.97 -10.18 8.15
C PHE A 108 -6.71 -10.51 7.34
N ARG A 109 -5.60 -10.83 8.00
CA ARG A 109 -4.30 -11.14 7.36
C ARG A 109 -4.43 -12.36 6.45
N ASP A 110 -5.06 -13.42 6.94
CA ASP A 110 -5.28 -14.65 6.16
C ASP A 110 -6.19 -14.42 4.96
N ARG A 111 -7.29 -13.65 5.11
CA ARG A 111 -8.20 -13.33 4.01
C ARG A 111 -7.54 -12.43 2.96
N LEU A 112 -6.72 -11.48 3.40
CA LEU A 112 -5.97 -10.60 2.52
C LEU A 112 -4.96 -11.39 1.69
N ASP A 113 -4.24 -12.33 2.32
CA ASP A 113 -3.29 -13.21 1.64
C ASP A 113 -3.98 -14.11 0.61
N GLN A 114 -5.09 -14.75 1.00
CA GLN A 114 -5.90 -15.56 0.10
C GLN A 114 -6.39 -14.75 -1.10
N ARG A 115 -6.89 -13.53 -0.90
CA ARG A 115 -7.34 -12.65 -1.99
C ARG A 115 -6.19 -12.23 -2.88
N TYR A 116 -5.04 -11.88 -2.31
CA TYR A 116 -3.84 -11.52 -3.07
C TYR A 116 -3.40 -12.66 -3.98
N ASN A 117 -3.40 -13.89 -3.48
CA ASN A 117 -3.02 -15.07 -4.26
C ASN A 117 -4.08 -15.45 -5.31
N ALA A 118 -5.38 -15.30 -4.99
CA ALA A 118 -6.48 -15.69 -5.87
C ALA A 118 -6.81 -14.67 -6.97
N SER A 119 -6.53 -13.37 -6.76
CA SER A 119 -7.01 -12.29 -7.63
C SER A 119 -5.85 -11.56 -8.33
N PRO A 120 -5.49 -11.93 -9.59
CA PRO A 120 -4.58 -11.14 -10.41
C PRO A 120 -4.92 -9.64 -10.51
N PRO A 121 -6.19 -9.21 -10.73
CA PRO A 121 -6.51 -7.79 -10.81
C PRO A 121 -6.28 -7.07 -9.48
N PHE A 122 -6.49 -7.72 -8.33
CA PHE A 122 -6.20 -7.16 -7.02
C PHE A 122 -4.70 -6.89 -6.81
N ARG A 123 -3.83 -7.81 -7.24
CA ARG A 123 -2.37 -7.61 -7.18
C ARG A 123 -1.93 -6.40 -8.01
N ASN A 124 -2.43 -6.32 -9.24
CA ASN A 124 -2.14 -5.19 -10.12
C ASN A 124 -2.72 -3.86 -9.60
N MET A 125 -3.88 -3.91 -8.94
CA MET A 125 -4.45 -2.75 -8.25
C MET A 125 -3.51 -2.25 -7.17
N LEU A 126 -3.01 -3.12 -6.28
CA LEU A 126 -2.08 -2.72 -5.22
C LEU A 126 -0.81 -2.08 -5.77
N HIS A 127 -0.18 -2.69 -6.78
CA HIS A 127 0.97 -2.12 -7.49
C HIS A 127 0.70 -0.72 -8.05
N ARG A 128 -0.41 -0.57 -8.78
CA ARG A 128 -0.78 0.73 -9.39
C ARG A 128 -1.08 1.79 -8.35
N LEU A 129 -1.73 1.41 -7.25
CA LEU A 129 -2.02 2.32 -6.14
C LEU A 129 -0.74 2.73 -5.39
N THR A 130 0.22 1.82 -5.20
CA THR A 130 1.54 2.16 -4.66
C THR A 130 2.20 3.23 -5.51
N ILE A 131 2.31 3.02 -6.82
CA ILE A 131 2.95 3.98 -7.74
C ILE A 131 2.20 5.32 -7.76
N LEU A 132 0.87 5.27 -7.81
CA LEU A 132 0.02 6.46 -7.82
C LEU A 132 0.17 7.31 -6.56
N TRP A 133 0.51 6.70 -5.42
CA TRP A 133 0.78 7.41 -4.18
C TRP A 133 2.22 7.89 -4.09
N MET A 134 3.17 6.98 -4.31
CA MET A 134 4.60 7.19 -4.13
C MET A 134 5.17 8.26 -5.06
N VAL A 135 4.87 8.22 -6.37
CA VAL A 135 5.47 9.13 -7.36
C VAL A 135 5.08 10.58 -7.08
N PRO A 136 3.79 10.93 -6.93
CA PRO A 136 3.42 12.31 -6.69
C PRO A 136 3.80 12.78 -5.28
N GLN A 137 3.82 11.87 -4.29
CA GLN A 137 4.36 12.18 -2.96
C GLN A 137 5.83 12.62 -3.04
N MET A 138 6.67 11.89 -3.80
CA MET A 138 8.08 12.25 -4.00
C MET A 138 8.21 13.62 -4.67
N LEU A 139 7.44 13.88 -5.73
CA LEU A 139 7.46 15.16 -6.45
C LEU A 139 7.04 16.33 -5.56
N VAL A 140 6.05 16.13 -4.69
CA VAL A 140 5.60 17.15 -3.73
C VAL A 140 6.65 17.37 -2.64
N ALA A 141 7.33 16.32 -2.18
CA ALA A 141 8.42 16.44 -1.22
C ALA A 141 9.57 17.28 -1.81
N GLU A 142 10.01 16.96 -3.03
CA GLU A 142 11.05 17.69 -3.75
C GLU A 142 10.65 19.15 -4.03
N GLY A 143 9.43 19.37 -4.52
CA GLY A 143 8.92 20.72 -4.78
C GLY A 143 8.80 21.57 -3.53
N THR A 144 8.34 20.98 -2.42
CA THR A 144 8.22 21.68 -1.14
C THR A 144 9.60 22.00 -0.56
N LEU A 145 10.55 21.05 -0.64
CA LEU A 145 11.93 21.27 -0.23
C LEU A 145 12.59 22.40 -1.04
N ALA A 146 12.44 22.39 -2.36
CA ALA A 146 12.93 23.46 -3.23
C ALA A 146 12.30 24.81 -2.84
N GLY A 147 11.00 24.83 -2.56
CA GLY A 147 10.30 26.01 -2.05
C GLY A 147 10.88 26.54 -0.74
N ILE A 148 11.13 25.65 0.23
CA ILE A 148 11.74 26.00 1.53
C ILE A 148 13.15 26.59 1.35
N VAL A 149 13.93 26.09 0.39
CA VAL A 149 15.30 26.55 0.14
C VAL A 149 15.32 27.90 -0.59
N ILE A 150 14.37 28.17 -1.48
CA ILE A 150 14.37 29.40 -2.31
C ILE A 150 13.63 30.55 -1.62
N ALA A 151 12.55 30.26 -0.89
CA ALA A 151 11.67 31.28 -0.31
C ALA A 151 12.27 32.02 0.90
N ASP A 152 11.67 33.17 1.21
CA ASP A 152 11.89 33.88 2.47
C ASP A 152 11.41 33.06 3.68
N HIS A 153 11.92 33.36 4.87
CA HIS A 153 11.71 32.52 6.06
C HIS A 153 10.24 32.26 6.40
N GLU A 154 9.37 33.28 6.39
CA GLU A 154 7.94 33.12 6.68
C GLU A 154 7.23 32.32 5.59
N LEU A 155 7.59 32.55 4.33
CA LEU A 155 7.04 31.83 3.20
C LEU A 155 7.51 30.37 3.18
N ALA A 156 8.77 30.10 3.49
CA ALA A 156 9.31 28.75 3.62
C ALA A 156 8.55 27.95 4.67
N TYR A 157 8.27 28.55 5.83
CA TYR A 157 7.48 27.91 6.88
C TYR A 157 6.06 27.59 6.42
N THR A 158 5.35 28.56 5.85
CA THR A 158 3.98 28.33 5.39
C THR A 158 3.92 27.28 4.27
N LEU A 159 4.86 27.28 3.33
CA LEU A 159 4.94 26.29 2.26
C LEU A 159 5.22 24.89 2.80
N GLY A 160 6.18 24.75 3.71
CA GLY A 160 6.59 23.47 4.29
C GLY A 160 5.44 22.70 4.93
N TRP A 161 4.51 23.40 5.58
CA TRP A 161 3.36 22.78 6.22
C TRP A 161 2.14 22.66 5.31
N SER A 162 1.79 23.73 4.59
CA SER A 162 0.52 23.80 3.87
C SER A 162 0.51 22.98 2.58
N VAL A 163 1.58 23.02 1.80
CA VAL A 163 1.62 22.35 0.48
C VAL A 163 1.47 20.83 0.63
N PRO A 164 2.27 20.15 1.48
CA PRO A 164 2.10 18.71 1.67
C PRO A 164 0.76 18.35 2.30
N ALA A 165 0.26 19.13 3.25
CA ALA A 165 -1.02 18.87 3.93
C ALA A 165 -2.22 18.96 2.97
N ILE A 166 -2.27 20.03 2.15
CA ILE A 166 -3.33 20.21 1.14
C ILE A 166 -3.24 19.09 0.11
N TRP A 167 -2.03 18.77 -0.36
CA TRP A 167 -1.84 17.67 -1.29
C TRP A 167 -2.32 16.34 -0.69
N ALA A 168 -1.96 16.00 0.55
CA ALA A 168 -2.38 14.76 1.20
C ALA A 168 -3.90 14.63 1.27
N GLY A 169 -4.60 15.71 1.62
CA GLY A 169 -6.06 15.74 1.64
C GLY A 169 -6.69 15.50 0.27
N ILE A 170 -6.20 16.19 -0.76
CA ILE A 170 -6.69 16.03 -2.15
C ILE A 170 -6.37 14.63 -2.66
N TRP A 171 -5.16 14.15 -2.45
CA TRP A 171 -4.69 12.89 -3.01
C TRP A 171 -5.35 11.69 -2.34
N ALA A 172 -5.65 11.77 -1.03
CA ALA A 172 -6.47 10.77 -0.34
C ALA A 172 -7.85 10.61 -1.00
N MET A 173 -8.50 11.71 -1.41
CA MET A 173 -9.78 11.66 -2.12
C MET A 173 -9.64 11.00 -3.50
N VAL A 174 -8.58 11.32 -4.24
CA VAL A 174 -8.26 10.67 -5.52
C VAL A 174 -8.08 9.16 -5.33
N MET A 175 -7.33 8.73 -4.32
CA MET A 175 -7.13 7.32 -4.01
C MET A 175 -8.43 6.58 -3.74
N VAL A 176 -9.33 7.17 -2.95
CA VAL A 176 -10.65 6.56 -2.67
C VAL A 176 -11.42 6.33 -3.99
N ILE A 177 -11.37 7.29 -4.92
CA ILE A 177 -12.02 7.15 -6.22
C ILE A 177 -11.35 6.04 -7.04
N CYS A 178 -10.02 6.04 -7.14
CA CYS A 178 -9.25 5.04 -7.87
C CYS A 178 -9.50 3.63 -7.33
N ILE A 179 -9.46 3.44 -6.01
CA ILE A 179 -9.77 2.16 -5.35
C ILE A 179 -11.17 1.69 -5.72
N ARG A 180 -12.19 2.57 -5.67
CA ARG A 180 -13.57 2.20 -6.07
C ARG A 180 -13.68 1.81 -7.54
N VAL A 181 -12.87 2.40 -8.42
CA VAL A 181 -12.84 2.02 -9.85
C VAL A 181 -12.19 0.66 -10.03
N GLU A 182 -11.04 0.42 -9.39
CA GLU A 182 -10.33 -0.86 -9.50
C GLU A 182 -11.10 -2.02 -8.85
N LEU A 183 -11.77 -1.79 -7.73
CA LEU A 183 -12.66 -2.78 -7.11
C LEU A 183 -13.85 -3.15 -8.02
N ARG A 184 -14.37 -2.20 -8.79
CA ARG A 184 -15.39 -2.48 -9.82
C ARG A 184 -14.82 -3.35 -10.94
N ARG A 185 -13.58 -3.09 -11.38
CA ARG A 185 -12.90 -3.93 -12.38
C ARG A 185 -12.67 -5.35 -11.87
N GLU A 186 -12.25 -5.51 -10.61
CA GLU A 186 -12.11 -6.82 -9.99
C GLU A 186 -13.45 -7.56 -9.93
N ARG A 187 -14.54 -6.88 -9.56
CA ARG A 187 -15.89 -7.49 -9.58
C ARG A 187 -16.28 -7.98 -10.98
N HIS A 188 -16.10 -7.16 -12.02
CA HIS A 188 -16.38 -7.57 -13.40
C HIS A 188 -15.54 -8.75 -13.87
N TYR A 189 -14.27 -8.81 -13.47
CA TYR A 189 -13.40 -9.96 -13.73
C TYR A 189 -14.00 -11.25 -13.15
N TRP A 190 -14.42 -11.22 -11.89
CA TRP A 190 -15.04 -12.39 -11.24
C TRP A 190 -16.41 -12.76 -11.84
N ASP A 191 -17.20 -11.79 -12.29
CA ASP A 191 -18.46 -12.06 -13.00
C ASP A 191 -18.21 -12.82 -14.32
N GLY A 192 -17.19 -12.42 -15.09
CA GLY A 192 -16.81 -13.11 -16.33
C GLY A 192 -16.26 -14.53 -16.09
N VAL A 193 -15.46 -14.71 -15.04
CA VAL A 193 -14.95 -16.05 -14.64
C VAL A 193 -16.12 -16.97 -14.29
N ARG A 194 -17.09 -16.51 -13.49
CA ARG A 194 -18.28 -17.30 -13.13
C ARG A 194 -19.12 -17.70 -14.34
N LEU A 195 -19.36 -16.75 -15.26
CA LEU A 195 -20.09 -17.04 -16.49
C LEU A 195 -19.38 -18.09 -17.35
N THR A 196 -18.05 -17.98 -17.47
CA THR A 196 -17.25 -18.96 -18.22
C THR A 196 -17.30 -20.35 -17.60
N GLN A 197 -17.24 -20.44 -16.27
CA GLN A 197 -17.39 -21.71 -15.54
C GLN A 197 -18.77 -22.33 -15.74
N GLN A 198 -19.85 -21.53 -15.70
CA GLN A 198 -21.21 -22.00 -15.97
C GLN A 198 -21.34 -22.55 -17.40
N LEU A 199 -20.86 -21.81 -18.40
CA LEU A 199 -20.87 -22.26 -19.79
C LEU A 199 -20.04 -23.54 -20.00
N GLN A 200 -18.94 -23.71 -19.27
CA GLN A 200 -18.13 -24.93 -19.32
C GLN A 200 -18.81 -26.13 -18.66
N MET A 201 -19.65 -25.92 -17.64
CA MET A 201 -20.46 -26.99 -17.03
C MET A 201 -21.66 -27.39 -17.90
N ASP A 202 -22.25 -26.44 -18.64
CA ASP A 202 -23.38 -26.72 -19.54
C ASP A 202 -22.96 -27.40 -20.85
N ARG A 203 -21.72 -27.18 -21.31
CA ARG A 203 -21.20 -27.76 -22.56
C ARG A 203 -21.11 -29.31 -22.58
N PRO A 204 -20.60 -30.00 -21.54
CA PRO A 204 -20.57 -31.46 -21.52
C PRO A 204 -21.98 -32.06 -21.50
N TYR A 205 -22.89 -31.49 -20.71
CA TYR A 205 -24.29 -31.94 -20.66
C TYR A 205 -25.00 -31.84 -22.02
N THR A 206 -24.84 -30.70 -22.70
CA THR A 206 -25.47 -30.49 -24.02
C THR A 206 -24.86 -31.40 -25.10
N SER A 207 -23.56 -31.65 -25.09
CA SER A 207 -22.91 -32.55 -26.05
C SER A 207 -23.34 -34.01 -25.88
N GLU A 208 -23.43 -34.51 -24.64
CA GLU A 208 -23.88 -35.87 -24.34
C GLU A 208 -25.35 -36.08 -24.69
N VAL A 209 -26.21 -35.12 -24.33
CA VAL A 209 -27.63 -35.13 -24.69
C VAL A 209 -27.81 -35.11 -26.21
N SER A 210 -27.06 -34.26 -26.94
CA SER A 210 -27.13 -34.22 -28.40
C SER A 210 -26.67 -35.51 -29.06
N ALA A 211 -25.59 -36.12 -28.57
CA ALA A 211 -25.08 -37.40 -29.08
C ALA A 211 -26.04 -38.57 -28.80
N GLN A 212 -26.74 -38.54 -27.65
CA GLN A 212 -27.74 -39.53 -27.29
C GLN A 212 -28.99 -39.41 -28.18
N PHE A 213 -29.45 -38.19 -28.48
CA PHE A 213 -30.56 -37.96 -29.41
C PHE A 213 -30.24 -38.26 -30.88
N GLU A 214 -28.97 -38.19 -31.28
CA GLU A 214 -28.51 -38.61 -32.61
C GLU A 214 -28.37 -40.13 -32.71
N GLY A 215 -27.90 -40.80 -31.66
CA GLY A 215 -27.81 -42.27 -31.60
C GLY A 215 -29.16 -42.99 -31.56
N GLU A 216 -30.23 -42.36 -31.06
CA GLU A 216 -31.59 -42.92 -31.11
C GLU A 216 -32.30 -42.71 -32.46
N ARG A 217 -31.74 -41.90 -33.37
CA ARG A 217 -32.32 -41.63 -34.70
C ARG A 217 -31.76 -42.50 -35.83
N THR A 218 -30.76 -43.33 -35.54
CA THR A 218 -30.17 -44.30 -36.49
C THR A 218 -30.60 -45.72 -36.15
#